data_AF-A0AAE1Z1E0-F1
#
_entry.id   AF-A0AAE1Z1E0-F1
#
_cell.length_a   1.000
_cell.length_b   1.000
_cell.length_c   1.000
_cell.angle_alpha   90.00
_cell.angle_beta   90.00
_cell.angle_gamma   90.00
#
_symmetry.space_group_name_H-M   'P 1'
#
loop_
_entity.id
_entity.type
_entity.pdbx_description
1 polymer ?
#
loop_
_entity_poly.entity_id
_entity_poly.type
_entity_poly.pdbx_seq_one_letter_code
_entity_poly.pdbx_strand_id
1 'polypeptide(L)'
;MQRELLWFKEVEKVVPPSHLEERNRQGLRPRELFSKKHKSLLANGEKWMKETANNCMIVATLIATVAFAAAFTLPGGNNGDTGMPILIKRTWFTVFAVSNAVALFCSTASVITFLSILTSRYQEDDFLVSLPTKLMFGLTTLMFSIVGVIFAFTTTFFLLFNDQHMTSLILKWFALLPVFYLLHYLDRCTLSYATQLTNWYLERFSIEYKKMSQAVAGSSFSMILFFDSDDCQYWNIKMRIFLKAEGLWVQSRRASTSLKVNPE
;
A
#
# COMPACT_ATOMS: atom_id res chain seq x y z
N MET A 1 11.36 -4.99 2.80
CA MET A 1 11.79 -4.32 4.04
C MET A 1 10.68 -4.28 5.08
N GLN A 2 9.52 -3.65 4.78
CA GLN A 2 8.39 -3.50 5.72
C GLN A 2 7.99 -4.79 6.45
N ARG A 3 7.82 -5.91 5.73
CA ARG A 3 7.47 -7.20 6.33
C ARG A 3 8.51 -7.72 7.34
N GLU A 4 9.79 -7.60 7.02
CA GLU A 4 10.86 -8.06 7.92
C GLU A 4 10.95 -7.16 9.16
N LEU A 5 10.69 -5.85 9.03
CA LEU A 5 10.60 -4.93 10.17
C LEU A 5 9.38 -5.20 11.06
N LEU A 6 8.21 -5.47 10.46
CA LEU A 6 7.01 -5.85 11.21
C LEU A 6 7.24 -7.14 11.98
N TRP A 7 7.82 -8.15 11.33
CA TRP A 7 8.16 -9.41 11.99
C TRP A 7 9.17 -9.20 13.13
N PHE A 8 10.21 -8.38 12.91
CA PHE A 8 11.19 -8.06 13.95
C PHE A 8 10.52 -7.39 15.16
N LYS A 9 9.63 -6.42 14.94
CA LYS A 9 8.86 -5.76 16.03
C LYS A 9 7.91 -6.72 16.75
N GLU A 10 7.29 -7.67 16.05
CA GLU A 10 6.43 -8.66 16.69
C GLU A 10 7.24 -9.65 17.55
N VAL A 11 8.44 -10.05 17.11
CA VAL A 11 9.34 -10.88 17.91
C VAL A 11 9.86 -10.10 19.12
N GLU A 12 10.25 -8.84 18.94
CA GLU A 12 10.72 -7.94 20.01
C GLU A 12 9.70 -7.78 21.14
N LYS A 13 8.39 -7.83 20.84
CA LYS A 13 7.32 -7.77 21.86
C LYS A 13 7.15 -9.04 22.68
N VAL A 14 7.50 -10.20 22.13
CA VAL A 14 7.28 -11.51 22.77
C VAL A 14 8.49 -11.95 23.60
N VAL A 15 9.67 -11.47 23.22
CA VAL A 15 10.94 -11.86 23.85
C VAL A 15 11.18 -11.06 25.14
N PRO A 16 11.65 -11.70 26.24
CA PRO A 16 12.01 -11.00 27.46
C PRO A 16 13.05 -9.88 27.24
N PRO A 17 12.98 -8.75 27.98
CA PRO A 17 13.87 -7.61 27.77
C PRO A 17 15.37 -7.93 27.88
N SER A 18 15.75 -8.93 28.67
CA SER A 18 17.14 -9.37 28.82
C SER A 18 17.76 -9.80 27.49
N HIS A 19 17.00 -10.48 26.64
CA HIS A 19 17.48 -10.99 25.35
C HIS A 19 17.57 -9.89 24.27
N LEU A 20 16.98 -8.71 24.48
CA LEU A 20 17.10 -7.57 23.55
C LEU A 20 18.46 -6.89 23.65
N GLU A 21 19.13 -7.02 24.80
CA GLU A 21 20.47 -6.47 25.03
C GLU A 21 21.57 -7.54 24.94
N GLU A 22 21.20 -8.81 24.78
CA GLU A 22 22.15 -9.91 24.58
C GLU A 22 22.96 -9.71 23.30
N ARG A 23 24.26 -9.88 23.42
CA ARG A 23 25.19 -9.76 22.30
C ARG A 23 25.48 -11.14 21.74
N ASN A 24 25.45 -11.24 20.42
CA ASN A 24 25.96 -12.43 19.75
C ASN A 24 27.49 -12.51 19.88
N ARG A 25 28.07 -13.58 19.34
CA ARG A 25 29.53 -13.80 19.32
C ARG A 25 30.35 -12.75 18.57
N GLN A 26 29.69 -11.97 17.72
CA GLN A 26 30.27 -10.83 17.02
C GLN A 26 30.13 -9.53 17.82
N GLY A 27 29.63 -9.60 19.06
CA GLY A 27 29.39 -8.46 19.94
C GLY A 27 28.18 -7.60 19.56
N LEU A 28 27.32 -8.06 18.66
CA LEU A 28 26.18 -7.28 18.13
C LEU A 28 24.89 -7.62 18.86
N ARG A 29 24.11 -6.59 19.19
CA ARG A 29 22.73 -6.76 19.68
C ARG A 29 21.79 -7.20 18.56
N PRO A 30 20.60 -7.75 18.86
CA PRO A 30 19.65 -8.23 17.86
C PRO A 30 19.23 -7.14 16.85
N ARG A 31 19.02 -5.90 17.31
CA ARG A 31 18.70 -4.75 16.43
C ARG A 31 19.85 -4.42 15.48
N GLU A 32 21.08 -4.38 16.00
CA GLU A 32 22.28 -4.08 15.21
C GLU A 32 22.56 -5.17 14.17
N LEU A 33 22.36 -6.44 14.55
CA LEU A 33 22.46 -7.58 13.63
C LEU A 33 21.38 -7.52 12.54
N PHE A 34 20.14 -7.16 12.90
CA PHE A 34 19.05 -6.99 11.94
C PHE A 34 19.37 -5.90 10.91
N SER A 35 19.75 -4.70 11.36
CA SER A 35 20.12 -3.59 10.49
C SER A 35 21.31 -3.95 9.59
N LYS A 36 22.34 -4.63 10.13
CA LYS A 36 23.49 -5.10 9.34
C LYS A 36 23.09 -6.10 8.26
N LYS A 37 22.21 -7.06 8.56
CA LYS A 37 21.76 -8.10 7.62
C LYS A 37 20.78 -7.55 6.57
N HIS A 38 19.97 -6.55 6.90
CA HIS A 38 18.95 -5.99 6.01
C HIS A 38 19.35 -4.67 5.35
N LYS A 39 20.60 -4.22 5.51
CA LYS A 39 21.13 -2.99 4.89
C LYS A 39 20.93 -2.93 3.38
N SER A 40 21.18 -4.05 2.67
CA SER A 40 20.96 -4.14 1.22
C SER A 40 19.47 -4.08 0.86
N LEU A 41 18.61 -4.70 1.67
CA LEU A 41 17.16 -4.68 1.48
C LEU A 41 16.58 -3.26 1.68
N LEU A 42 17.11 -2.50 2.65
CA LEU A 42 16.77 -1.10 2.85
C LEU A 42 17.18 -0.24 1.66
N ALA A 43 18.43 -0.35 1.21
CA ALA A 43 18.94 0.40 0.07
C ALA A 43 18.13 0.12 -1.21
N ASN A 44 17.78 -1.15 -1.46
CA ASN A 44 16.92 -1.54 -2.57
C ASN A 44 15.50 -0.99 -2.42
N GLY A 45 14.94 -1.00 -1.21
CA GLY A 45 13.63 -0.42 -0.92
C GLY A 45 13.58 1.09 -1.12
N GLU A 46 14.62 1.81 -0.67
CA GLU A 46 14.79 3.24 -0.89
C GLU A 46 14.85 3.55 -2.39
N LYS A 47 15.72 2.86 -3.12
CA LYS A 47 15.86 3.02 -4.57
C LYS A 47 14.53 2.80 -5.29
N TRP A 48 13.85 1.69 -5.01
CA TRP A 48 12.56 1.36 -5.61
C TRP A 48 11.49 2.42 -5.34
N MET A 49 11.42 2.93 -4.10
CA MET A 49 10.46 3.98 -3.74
C MET A 49 10.78 5.31 -4.43
N LYS A 50 12.07 5.70 -4.52
CA LYS A 50 12.48 6.92 -5.23
C LYS A 50 12.18 6.83 -6.73
N GLU A 51 12.52 5.71 -7.37
CA GLU A 51 12.24 5.47 -8.79
C GLU A 51 10.73 5.51 -9.07
N THR A 52 9.94 4.81 -8.25
CA THR A 52 8.47 4.80 -8.37
C THR A 52 7.89 6.20 -8.18
N ALA A 53 8.29 6.90 -7.11
CA ALA A 53 7.82 8.26 -6.84
C ALA A 53 8.17 9.22 -7.98
N ASN A 54 9.38 9.13 -8.54
CA ASN A 54 9.80 9.97 -9.66
C ASN A 54 8.97 9.70 -10.92
N ASN A 55 8.79 8.43 -11.29
CA ASN A 55 7.99 8.04 -12.46
C ASN A 55 6.53 8.51 -12.31
N CYS A 56 5.92 8.26 -11.16
CA CYS A 56 4.54 8.68 -10.90
C CYS A 56 4.40 10.21 -10.82
N MET A 57 5.38 10.92 -10.27
CA MET A 57 5.42 12.38 -10.23
C MET A 57 5.47 13.00 -11.64
N ILE A 58 6.24 12.41 -12.56
CA ILE A 58 6.27 12.83 -13.97
C ILE A 58 4.87 12.70 -14.59
N VAL A 59 4.23 11.54 -14.43
CA VAL A 59 2.86 11.31 -14.94
C VAL A 59 1.86 12.27 -14.32
N ALA A 60 1.92 12.48 -13.01
CA ALA A 60 1.04 13.41 -12.30
C ALA A 60 1.25 14.87 -12.76
N THR A 61 2.49 15.27 -12.98
CA THR A 61 2.82 16.62 -13.48
C THR A 61 2.30 16.81 -14.90
N LEU A 62 2.42 15.80 -15.76
CA LEU A 62 1.88 15.83 -17.11
C LEU A 62 0.35 15.99 -17.09
N ILE A 63 -0.34 15.20 -16.27
CA ILE A 63 -1.80 15.32 -16.11
C ILE A 63 -2.19 16.71 -15.59
N ALA A 64 -1.49 17.22 -14.58
CA ALA A 64 -1.75 18.56 -14.05
C ALA A 64 -1.63 19.62 -15.14
N THR A 65 -0.60 19.51 -15.99
CA THR A 65 -0.35 20.44 -17.10
C THR A 65 -1.47 20.38 -18.14
N VAL A 66 -1.88 19.18 -18.56
CA VAL A 66 -2.96 19.00 -19.55
C VAL A 66 -4.29 19.50 -19.01
N ALA A 67 -4.62 19.16 -17.76
CA ALA A 67 -5.85 19.60 -17.13
C ALA A 67 -5.86 21.12 -16.86
N PHE A 68 -4.69 21.71 -16.57
CA PHE A 68 -4.54 23.16 -16.40
C PHE A 68 -4.78 23.87 -17.72
N ALA A 69 -4.14 23.40 -18.79
CA ALA A 69 -4.38 23.92 -20.13
C ALA A 69 -5.87 23.85 -20.50
N ALA A 70 -6.50 22.69 -20.29
CA ALA A 70 -7.93 22.47 -20.55
C ALA A 70 -8.86 23.40 -19.74
N ALA A 71 -8.44 23.86 -18.56
CA ALA A 71 -9.22 24.81 -17.75
C ALA A 71 -9.28 26.21 -18.39
N PHE A 72 -8.22 26.61 -19.11
CA PHE A 72 -8.16 27.90 -19.83
C PHE A 72 -8.59 27.79 -21.28
N THR A 73 -8.43 26.62 -21.91
CA THR A 73 -8.87 26.34 -23.28
C THR A 73 -10.19 25.57 -23.26
N LEU A 74 -11.25 26.25 -22.86
CA LEU A 74 -12.56 25.63 -22.68
C LEU A 74 -13.13 25.12 -24.02
N PRO A 75 -13.78 23.94 -24.02
CA PRO A 75 -14.45 23.43 -25.20
C PRO A 75 -15.54 24.40 -25.64
N GLY A 76 -15.54 24.76 -26.94
CA GLY A 76 -16.45 25.76 -27.51
C GLY A 76 -16.02 27.22 -27.32
N GLY A 77 -14.96 27.50 -26.56
CA GLY A 77 -14.39 28.84 -26.38
C GLY A 77 -15.21 29.77 -25.47
N ASN A 78 -14.73 31.00 -25.38
CA ASN A 78 -15.35 32.07 -24.59
C ASN A 78 -16.02 33.09 -25.50
N ASN A 79 -17.10 33.68 -25.02
CA ASN A 79 -17.75 34.79 -25.69
C ASN A 79 -16.86 36.04 -25.59
N GLY A 80 -16.51 36.64 -26.74
CA GLY A 80 -15.61 37.79 -26.81
C GLY A 80 -16.08 39.02 -26.04
N ASP A 81 -17.39 39.21 -25.88
CA ASP A 81 -17.96 40.39 -25.24
C ASP A 81 -18.09 40.26 -23.71
N THR A 82 -18.24 39.02 -23.21
CA THR A 82 -18.54 38.76 -21.78
C THR A 82 -17.46 37.96 -21.08
N GLY A 83 -16.52 37.36 -21.81
CA GLY A 83 -15.51 36.43 -21.28
C GLY A 83 -16.07 35.09 -20.78
N MET A 84 -17.41 34.90 -20.84
CA MET A 84 -18.08 33.72 -20.31
C MET A 84 -17.97 32.53 -21.28
N PRO A 85 -17.87 31.28 -20.77
CA PRO A 85 -17.85 30.09 -21.62
C PRO A 85 -19.14 29.96 -22.43
N ILE A 86 -19.02 29.77 -23.75
CA ILE A 86 -20.17 29.71 -24.66
C ILE A 86 -21.09 28.52 -24.33
N LEU A 87 -20.52 27.41 -23.87
CA LEU A 87 -21.23 26.17 -23.55
C LEU A 87 -21.71 26.09 -22.09
N ILE A 88 -21.64 27.17 -21.30
CA ILE A 88 -21.92 27.12 -19.85
C ILE A 88 -23.32 26.58 -19.48
N LYS A 89 -24.30 26.74 -20.37
CA LYS A 89 -25.69 26.25 -20.16
C LYS A 89 -25.85 24.75 -20.39
N ARG A 90 -24.85 24.04 -20.90
CA ARG A 90 -24.92 22.60 -21.19
C ARG A 90 -24.49 21.79 -19.97
N THR A 91 -25.27 20.79 -19.57
CA THR A 91 -24.94 19.90 -18.45
C THR A 91 -23.57 19.25 -18.62
N TRP A 92 -23.22 18.82 -19.84
CA TRP A 92 -21.92 18.22 -20.14
C TRP A 92 -20.73 19.17 -19.88
N PHE A 93 -20.93 20.49 -19.97
CA PHE A 93 -19.90 21.48 -19.66
C PHE A 93 -19.63 21.55 -18.16
N THR A 94 -20.67 21.46 -17.33
CA THR A 94 -20.51 21.36 -15.87
C THR A 94 -19.74 20.10 -15.48
N VAL A 95 -20.07 18.96 -16.08
CA VAL A 95 -19.35 17.69 -15.83
C VAL A 95 -17.89 17.79 -16.27
N PHE A 96 -17.61 18.39 -17.43
CA PHE A 96 -16.26 18.68 -17.89
C PHE A 96 -15.49 19.52 -16.87
N ALA A 97 -16.04 20.67 -16.46
CA ALA A 97 -15.37 21.61 -15.56
C ALA A 97 -15.07 20.98 -14.19
N VAL A 98 -16.03 20.27 -13.62
CA VAL A 98 -15.85 19.57 -12.33
C VAL A 98 -14.82 18.45 -12.45
N SER A 99 -14.89 17.63 -13.50
CA SER A 99 -13.94 16.53 -13.71
C SER A 99 -12.51 17.04 -13.92
N ASN A 100 -12.36 18.13 -14.67
CA ASN A 100 -11.07 18.77 -14.91
C ASN A 100 -10.48 19.40 -13.64
N ALA A 101 -11.32 20.01 -12.79
CA ALA A 101 -10.90 20.53 -11.50
C ALA A 101 -10.45 19.40 -10.55
N VAL A 102 -11.23 18.32 -10.45
CA VAL A 102 -10.86 17.13 -9.66
C VAL A 102 -9.53 16.55 -10.16
N ALA A 103 -9.37 16.41 -11.48
CA ALA A 103 -8.13 15.94 -12.06
C ALA A 103 -6.94 16.81 -11.63
N LEU A 104 -7.06 18.13 -11.77
CA LEU A 104 -6.04 19.09 -11.36
C LEU A 104 -5.64 18.95 -9.89
N PHE A 105 -6.60 19.07 -8.98
CA PHE A 105 -6.32 19.05 -7.54
C PHE A 105 -5.73 17.70 -7.11
N CYS A 106 -6.28 16.59 -7.59
CA CYS A 106 -5.77 15.26 -7.29
C CYS A 106 -4.36 15.06 -7.85
N SER A 107 -4.07 15.55 -9.04
CA SER A 107 -2.72 15.46 -9.63
C SER A 107 -1.70 16.28 -8.85
N THR A 108 -2.02 17.51 -8.48
CA THR A 108 -1.13 18.36 -7.69
C THR A 108 -0.88 17.77 -6.30
N ALA A 109 -1.93 17.25 -5.63
CA ALA A 109 -1.78 16.55 -4.36
C ALA A 109 -0.87 15.32 -4.47
N SER A 110 -0.98 14.57 -5.57
CA SER A 110 -0.12 13.43 -5.87
C SER A 110 1.34 13.84 -6.06
N VAL A 111 1.61 14.90 -6.83
CA VAL A 111 2.95 15.48 -7.00
C VAL A 111 3.57 15.87 -5.66
N ILE A 112 2.85 16.61 -4.82
CA ILE A 112 3.32 17.02 -3.49
C ILE A 112 3.65 15.80 -2.62
N THR A 113 2.82 14.76 -2.70
CA THR A 113 3.03 13.52 -1.93
C THR A 113 4.26 12.76 -2.41
N PHE A 114 4.45 12.60 -3.72
CA PHE A 114 5.64 11.95 -4.28
C PHE A 114 6.91 12.76 -4.01
N LEU A 115 6.83 14.09 -4.07
CA LEU A 115 7.92 14.96 -3.67
C LEU A 115 8.28 14.76 -2.18
N SER A 116 7.26 14.64 -1.30
CA SER A 116 7.49 14.32 0.11
C SER A 116 8.17 12.97 0.34
N ILE A 117 7.98 12.01 -0.55
CA ILE A 117 8.69 10.72 -0.52
C ILE A 117 10.16 10.94 -0.92
N LEU A 118 10.41 11.65 -2.02
CA LEU A 118 11.77 11.93 -2.51
C LEU A 118 12.61 12.73 -1.52
N THR A 119 12.01 13.67 -0.78
CA THR A 119 12.69 14.49 0.25
C THR A 119 12.81 13.79 1.61
N SER A 120 12.21 12.61 1.78
CA SER A 120 12.27 11.87 3.06
C SER A 120 13.68 11.37 3.38
N ARG A 121 13.98 11.16 4.66
CA ARG A 121 15.31 10.68 5.13
C ARG A 121 15.50 9.16 5.09
N TYR A 122 14.50 8.40 4.63
CA TYR A 122 14.52 6.93 4.42
C TYR A 122 15.11 6.12 5.57
N GLN A 123 14.78 6.45 6.83
CA GLN A 123 15.24 5.67 7.99
C GLN A 123 14.50 4.32 8.08
N GLU A 124 15.10 3.32 8.73
CA GLU A 124 14.52 1.98 8.90
C GLU A 124 13.09 2.01 9.44
N ASP A 125 12.83 2.82 10.48
CA ASP A 125 11.50 2.89 11.10
C ASP A 125 10.47 3.60 10.20
N ASP A 126 10.89 4.45 9.27
CA ASP A 126 9.98 5.14 8.36
C ASP A 126 9.36 4.17 7.33
N PHE A 127 10.04 3.06 7.02
CA PHE A 127 9.51 2.00 6.15
C PHE A 127 8.35 1.20 6.75
N LEU A 128 8.05 1.37 8.04
CA LEU A 128 6.95 0.65 8.68
C LEU A 128 5.58 1.21 8.33
N VAL A 129 5.43 2.53 8.38
CA VAL A 129 4.12 3.20 8.25
C VAL A 129 4.22 4.46 7.40
N SER A 130 5.18 5.36 7.66
CA SER A 130 5.19 6.68 7.03
C SER A 130 5.44 6.62 5.52
N LEU A 131 6.46 5.88 5.07
CA LEU A 131 6.77 5.73 3.64
C LEU A 131 5.69 4.99 2.85
N PRO A 132 5.22 3.79 3.28
CA PRO A 132 4.16 3.08 2.60
C PRO A 132 2.84 3.87 2.53
N THR A 133 2.48 4.57 3.61
CA THR A 133 1.23 5.36 3.65
C THR A 133 1.29 6.54 2.68
N LYS A 134 2.42 7.28 2.65
CA LYS A 134 2.61 8.35 1.67
C LYS A 134 2.54 7.82 0.24
N LEU A 135 3.19 6.68 -0.04
CA LEU A 135 3.16 6.07 -1.37
C LEU A 135 1.73 5.70 -1.80
N MET A 136 0.97 5.06 -0.92
CA MET A 136 -0.43 4.71 -1.17
C MET A 136 -1.30 5.95 -1.38
N PHE A 137 -1.15 6.98 -0.55
CA PHE A 137 -1.88 8.24 -0.73
C PHE A 137 -1.54 8.93 -2.06
N GLY A 138 -0.27 8.92 -2.47
CA GLY A 138 0.16 9.46 -3.76
C GLY A 138 -0.43 8.68 -4.95
N LEU A 139 -0.43 7.35 -4.87
CA LEU A 139 -0.99 6.49 -5.92
C LEU A 139 -2.52 6.60 -6.03
N THR A 140 -3.23 6.64 -4.91
CA THR A 140 -4.70 6.82 -4.91
C THR A 140 -5.12 8.14 -5.54
N THR A 141 -4.48 9.24 -5.14
CA THR A 141 -4.75 10.57 -5.72
C THR A 141 -4.39 10.62 -7.20
N LEU A 142 -3.32 9.95 -7.64
CA LEU A 142 -3.00 9.81 -9.07
C LEU A 142 -4.09 9.06 -9.85
N MET A 143 -4.64 7.98 -9.30
CA MET A 143 -5.72 7.25 -9.95
C MET A 143 -6.96 8.11 -10.14
N PHE A 144 -7.39 8.85 -9.11
CA PHE A 144 -8.51 9.81 -9.24
C PHE A 144 -8.24 10.88 -10.30
N SER A 145 -6.98 11.33 -10.42
CA SER A 145 -6.57 12.28 -11.45
C SER A 145 -6.75 11.72 -12.87
N ILE A 146 -6.27 10.49 -13.12
CA ILE A 146 -6.43 9.80 -14.41
C ILE A 146 -7.91 9.64 -14.77
N VAL A 147 -8.73 9.22 -13.79
CA VAL A 147 -10.18 9.09 -13.96
C VAL A 147 -10.79 10.43 -14.38
N GLY A 148 -10.47 11.51 -13.69
CA GLY A 148 -10.96 12.85 -13.99
C GLY A 148 -10.62 13.33 -15.40
N VAL A 149 -9.38 13.11 -15.87
CA VAL A 149 -8.98 13.47 -17.25
C VAL A 149 -9.75 12.67 -18.28
N ILE A 150 -9.96 11.37 -18.07
CA ILE A 150 -10.73 10.54 -19.00
C ILE A 150 -12.18 11.05 -19.10
N PHE A 151 -12.82 11.35 -17.96
CA PHE A 151 -14.16 11.95 -17.96
C PHE A 151 -14.19 13.33 -18.64
N ALA A 152 -13.21 14.20 -18.39
CA ALA A 152 -13.10 15.50 -19.05
C ALA A 152 -12.94 15.36 -20.57
N PHE A 153 -12.14 14.40 -21.02
CA PHE A 153 -11.98 14.10 -22.44
C PHE A 153 -13.29 13.59 -23.04
N THR A 154 -13.91 12.57 -22.45
CA THR A 154 -15.18 12.01 -22.94
C THR A 154 -16.29 13.07 -23.02
N THR A 155 -16.46 13.88 -21.97
CA THR A 155 -17.45 14.98 -21.96
C THR A 155 -17.19 16.02 -23.03
N THR A 156 -15.92 16.30 -23.35
CA THR A 156 -15.54 17.19 -24.46
C THR A 156 -16.01 16.66 -25.82
N PHE A 157 -15.91 15.36 -26.09
CA PHE A 157 -16.47 14.78 -27.33
C PHE A 157 -17.99 14.92 -27.40
N PHE A 158 -18.69 14.71 -26.28
CA PHE A 158 -20.14 14.89 -26.23
C PHE A 158 -20.55 16.36 -26.41
N LEU A 159 -19.74 17.32 -25.94
CA LEU A 159 -19.98 18.75 -26.13
C LEU A 159 -19.75 19.21 -27.57
N LEU A 160 -18.64 18.79 -28.19
CA LEU A 160 -18.25 19.25 -29.52
C LEU A 160 -19.04 18.57 -30.63
N PHE A 161 -19.36 17.29 -30.48
CA PHE A 161 -20.03 16.49 -31.50
C PHE A 161 -21.50 16.22 -31.14
N ASN A 162 -22.30 17.28 -31.00
CA ASN A 162 -23.74 17.14 -30.75
C ASN A 162 -24.54 16.71 -32.01
N ASP A 163 -23.89 16.63 -33.17
CA ASP A 163 -24.54 16.33 -34.44
C ASP A 163 -24.75 14.82 -34.67
N GLN A 164 -25.79 14.43 -35.41
CA GLN A 164 -26.21 13.03 -35.60
C GLN A 164 -25.52 12.31 -36.78
N HIS A 165 -24.52 12.94 -37.40
CA HIS A 165 -23.76 12.31 -38.46
C HIS A 165 -22.99 11.06 -37.97
N MET A 166 -22.89 10.05 -38.84
CA MET A 166 -22.25 8.76 -38.53
C MET A 166 -20.82 8.90 -37.99
N THR A 167 -20.08 9.92 -38.45
CA THR A 167 -18.72 10.22 -37.96
C THR A 167 -18.70 10.59 -36.48
N SER A 168 -19.62 11.44 -36.02
CA SER A 168 -19.81 11.84 -34.61
C SER A 168 -20.16 10.64 -33.72
N LEU A 169 -20.99 9.71 -34.21
CA LEU A 169 -21.33 8.49 -33.48
C LEU A 169 -20.12 7.59 -33.28
N ILE A 170 -19.31 7.37 -34.33
CA ILE A 170 -18.09 6.55 -34.26
C ILE A 170 -17.09 7.15 -33.26
N LEU A 171 -16.90 8.47 -33.29
CA LEU A 171 -16.03 9.21 -32.36
C LEU A 171 -16.47 9.07 -30.91
N LYS A 172 -17.79 9.09 -30.62
CA LYS A 172 -18.33 8.87 -29.27
C LYS A 172 -18.08 7.45 -28.77
N TRP A 173 -18.30 6.44 -29.61
CA TRP A 173 -18.00 5.05 -29.25
C TRP A 173 -16.53 4.85 -28.93
N PHE A 174 -15.64 5.44 -29.74
CA PHE A 174 -14.20 5.40 -29.48
C PHE A 174 -13.83 6.11 -28.16
N ALA A 175 -14.43 7.26 -27.87
CA ALA A 175 -14.20 8.00 -26.62
C ALA A 175 -14.74 7.30 -25.36
N LEU A 176 -15.63 6.32 -25.50
CA LEU A 176 -16.13 5.48 -24.41
C LEU A 176 -15.23 4.28 -24.11
N LEU A 177 -14.42 3.81 -25.06
CA LEU A 177 -13.52 2.67 -24.85
C LEU A 177 -12.58 2.84 -23.64
N PRO A 178 -11.92 4.01 -23.45
CA PRO A 178 -11.10 4.25 -22.26
C PRO A 178 -11.93 4.22 -20.96
N VAL A 179 -13.18 4.65 -21.00
CA VAL A 179 -14.09 4.64 -19.82
C VAL A 179 -14.46 3.21 -19.46
N PHE A 180 -14.79 2.36 -20.44
CA PHE A 180 -15.07 0.95 -20.19
C PHE A 180 -13.84 0.20 -19.67
N TYR A 181 -12.67 0.45 -20.26
CA TYR A 181 -11.41 -0.11 -19.77
C TYR A 181 -11.12 0.36 -18.33
N LEU A 182 -11.32 1.65 -18.05
CA LEU A 182 -11.14 2.23 -16.74
C LEU A 182 -12.14 1.68 -15.72
N LEU A 183 -13.40 1.44 -16.09
CA LEU A 183 -14.40 0.81 -15.20
C LEU A 183 -14.02 -0.61 -14.84
N HIS A 184 -13.58 -1.40 -15.83
CA HIS A 184 -13.10 -2.77 -15.57
C HIS A 184 -11.80 -2.76 -14.75
N TYR A 185 -10.90 -1.81 -15.03
CA TYR A 185 -9.69 -1.62 -14.26
C TYR A 185 -9.98 -1.16 -12.82
N LEU A 186 -10.90 -0.21 -12.65
CA LEU A 186 -11.34 0.30 -11.35
C LEU A 186 -12.02 -0.80 -10.56
N ASP A 187 -12.89 -1.63 -11.13
CA ASP A 187 -13.52 -2.75 -10.42
C ASP A 187 -12.46 -3.73 -9.87
N ARG A 188 -11.48 -4.08 -10.71
CA ARG A 188 -10.30 -4.88 -10.31
C ARG A 188 -9.45 -4.17 -9.26
N CYS A 189 -9.30 -2.85 -9.38
CA CYS A 189 -8.53 -2.04 -8.45
C CYS A 189 -9.26 -1.85 -7.12
N THR A 190 -10.57 -1.64 -7.09
CA THR A 190 -11.39 -1.58 -5.88
C THR A 190 -11.44 -2.94 -5.22
N LEU A 191 -11.48 -4.04 -5.97
CA LEU A 191 -11.34 -5.38 -5.41
C LEU A 191 -9.94 -5.56 -4.78
N SER A 192 -8.88 -5.07 -5.42
CA SER A 192 -7.50 -5.10 -4.91
C SER A 192 -7.28 -4.16 -3.71
N TYR A 193 -7.83 -2.96 -3.74
CA TYR A 193 -7.79 -1.99 -2.64
C TYR A 193 -8.64 -2.45 -1.48
N ALA A 194 -9.84 -2.97 -1.72
CA ALA A 194 -10.69 -3.55 -0.69
C ALA A 194 -10.00 -4.77 -0.06
N THR A 195 -9.37 -5.65 -0.84
CA THR A 195 -8.62 -6.79 -0.31
C THR A 195 -7.37 -6.36 0.46
N GLN A 196 -6.61 -5.37 0.00
CA GLN A 196 -5.48 -4.81 0.75
C GLN A 196 -5.93 -4.07 2.01
N LEU A 197 -7.02 -3.32 1.95
CA LEU A 197 -7.61 -2.62 3.09
C LEU A 197 -8.15 -3.64 4.10
N THR A 198 -8.88 -4.67 3.67
CA THR A 198 -9.31 -5.76 4.55
C THR A 198 -8.14 -6.55 5.09
N ASN A 199 -7.07 -6.80 4.33
CA ASN A 199 -5.87 -7.46 4.84
C ASN A 199 -5.13 -6.60 5.84
N TRP A 200 -5.06 -5.28 5.62
CA TRP A 200 -4.49 -4.34 6.58
C TRP A 200 -5.33 -4.24 7.86
N TYR A 201 -6.66 -4.16 7.74
CA TYR A 201 -7.57 -4.22 8.89
C TYR A 201 -7.50 -5.58 9.60
N LEU A 202 -7.44 -6.70 8.87
CA LEU A 202 -7.36 -8.05 9.44
C LEU A 202 -6.00 -8.33 10.07
N GLU A 203 -4.88 -7.86 9.51
CA GLU A 203 -3.59 -7.90 10.19
C GLU A 203 -3.64 -7.09 11.49
N ARG A 204 -4.23 -5.88 11.46
CA ARG A 204 -4.39 -5.06 12.66
C ARG A 204 -5.30 -5.71 13.70
N PHE A 205 -6.42 -6.30 13.29
CA PHE A 205 -7.33 -7.06 14.16
C PHE A 205 -6.70 -8.35 14.68
N SER A 206 -5.93 -9.06 13.86
CA SER A 206 -5.18 -10.26 14.25
C SER A 206 -4.14 -9.92 15.32
N ILE A 207 -3.43 -8.81 15.18
CA ILE A 207 -2.46 -8.34 16.19
C ILE A 207 -3.16 -8.00 17.51
N GLU A 208 -4.31 -7.31 17.48
CA GLU A 208 -5.07 -7.00 18.69
C GLU A 208 -5.74 -8.25 19.31
N TYR A 209 -6.23 -9.17 18.50
CA TYR A 209 -6.75 -10.47 18.95
C TYR A 209 -5.65 -11.34 19.58
N LYS A 210 -4.44 -11.33 19.02
CA LYS A 210 -3.30 -12.07 19.56
C LYS A 210 -2.80 -11.49 20.88
N LYS A 211 -2.85 -10.15 21.04
CA LYS A 211 -2.63 -9.48 22.34
C LYS A 211 -3.67 -9.89 23.37
N MET A 212 -4.96 -9.91 23.01
CA MET A 212 -6.03 -10.34 23.91
C MET A 212 -5.93 -11.82 24.26
N SER A 213 -5.61 -12.68 23.28
CA SER A 213 -5.36 -14.11 23.47
C SER A 213 -4.16 -14.39 24.37
N GLN A 214 -3.05 -13.67 24.22
CA GLN A 214 -1.87 -13.80 25.09
C GLN A 214 -2.11 -13.24 26.50
N ALA A 215 -2.91 -12.18 26.65
CA ALA A 215 -3.33 -11.68 27.95
C ALA A 215 -4.23 -12.68 28.70
N VAL A 216 -5.05 -13.45 27.99
CA VAL A 216 -5.89 -14.52 28.57
C VAL A 216 -5.09 -15.82 28.82
N ALA A 217 -4.09 -16.13 27.99
CA ALA A 217 -3.26 -17.32 28.13
C ALA A 217 -2.06 -17.16 29.12
N GLY A 218 -1.90 -15.98 29.72
CA GLY A 218 -0.84 -15.66 30.68
C GLY A 218 -0.88 -16.44 32.00
N SER A 219 -1.90 -17.28 32.24
CA SER A 219 -1.90 -18.22 33.35
C SER A 219 -1.25 -19.57 32.92
N SER A 220 0.06 -19.70 33.17
CA SER A 220 0.84 -20.95 33.27
C SER A 220 1.49 -21.52 31.97
N PHE A 221 2.80 -21.32 31.77
CA PHE A 221 3.87 -22.30 32.06
C PHE A 221 5.24 -21.90 31.43
N SER A 222 6.32 -22.22 32.15
CA SER A 222 7.74 -22.01 31.82
C SER A 222 8.30 -23.07 30.86
N MET A 223 9.32 -22.73 30.04
CA MET A 223 10.33 -23.72 29.60
C MET A 223 11.66 -23.07 29.20
N ILE A 224 12.71 -23.45 29.94
CA ILE A 224 14.14 -23.16 29.74
C ILE A 224 14.67 -23.99 28.55
N LEU A 225 15.49 -23.39 27.67
CA LEU A 225 16.52 -24.11 26.92
C LEU A 225 17.76 -23.22 26.72
N PHE A 226 18.85 -23.64 27.36
CA PHE A 226 20.26 -23.25 27.11
C PHE A 226 20.65 -23.50 25.65
N PHE A 227 21.40 -22.58 25.04
CA PHE A 227 22.33 -22.91 23.95
C PHE A 227 23.52 -21.94 23.93
N ASP A 228 24.69 -22.47 24.28
CA ASP A 228 25.99 -22.00 23.78
C ASP A 228 26.52 -23.04 22.78
N SER A 229 27.47 -22.62 21.95
CA SER A 229 28.31 -23.37 21.00
C SER A 229 27.77 -23.62 19.57
N ASP A 230 28.07 -22.64 18.71
CA ASP A 230 28.59 -22.79 17.33
C ASP A 230 27.60 -22.82 16.14
N ASP A 231 27.10 -21.62 15.80
CA ASP A 231 26.82 -21.12 14.44
C ASP A 231 25.75 -21.80 13.52
N CYS A 232 24.56 -22.19 14.01
CA CYS A 232 23.51 -22.79 13.15
C CYS A 232 22.00 -22.47 13.40
N GLN A 233 21.60 -21.34 14.02
CA GLN A 233 20.18 -21.06 14.36
C GLN A 233 19.55 -19.76 13.79
N TYR A 234 20.14 -19.09 12.79
CA TYR A 234 19.47 -17.94 12.13
C TYR A 234 18.12 -18.33 11.46
N TRP A 235 17.85 -19.64 11.29
CA TRP A 235 16.75 -20.20 10.51
C TRP A 235 15.92 -21.30 11.20
N ASN A 236 16.33 -21.87 12.33
CA ASN A 236 15.61 -23.02 12.92
C ASN A 236 14.27 -22.63 13.60
N ILE A 237 14.06 -21.34 13.93
CA ILE A 237 12.84 -20.84 14.61
C ILE A 237 11.82 -20.23 13.64
N LYS A 238 12.25 -19.65 12.50
CA LYS A 238 11.31 -19.30 11.40
C LYS A 238 10.54 -20.57 10.93
N MET A 239 11.17 -21.75 11.08
CA MET A 239 10.64 -23.09 10.76
C MET A 239 9.79 -23.73 11.89
N ARG A 240 10.12 -23.53 13.18
CA ARG A 240 9.42 -24.20 14.31
C ARG A 240 8.08 -23.56 14.71
N ILE A 241 7.87 -22.27 14.38
CA ILE A 241 6.61 -21.55 14.65
C ILE A 241 5.61 -21.70 13.50
N PHE A 242 6.09 -21.82 12.25
CA PHE A 242 5.27 -22.22 11.10
C PHE A 242 4.71 -23.64 11.28
N LEU A 243 5.50 -24.57 11.83
CA LEU A 243 5.07 -25.95 12.12
C LEU A 243 4.11 -26.10 13.32
N LYS A 244 4.03 -25.12 14.24
CA LYS A 244 3.07 -25.16 15.37
C LYS A 244 1.73 -24.49 15.04
N ALA A 245 1.65 -23.74 13.94
CA ALA A 245 0.42 -23.15 13.42
C ALA A 245 -0.49 -24.14 12.69
N GLU A 246 0.03 -25.28 12.21
CA GLU A 246 -0.73 -26.36 11.53
C GLU A 246 -1.13 -27.55 12.43
N GLY A 247 -1.04 -27.44 13.77
CA GLY A 247 -1.72 -28.36 14.69
C GLY A 247 -1.18 -29.81 14.79
N LEU A 248 0.05 -30.12 14.40
CA LEU A 248 0.56 -31.51 14.34
C LEU A 248 1.46 -31.96 15.51
N TRP A 249 1.05 -31.82 16.79
CA TRP A 249 1.80 -32.45 17.90
C TRP A 249 0.97 -33.03 19.07
N VAL A 250 -0.32 -33.32 18.89
CA VAL A 250 -1.19 -33.81 19.99
C VAL A 250 -1.34 -35.34 20.08
N GLN A 251 -0.95 -36.16 19.10
CA GLN A 251 -1.33 -37.59 19.13
C GLN A 251 -0.33 -38.65 19.62
N SER A 252 0.96 -38.37 19.82
CA SER A 252 1.90 -39.48 20.11
C SER A 252 2.16 -39.78 21.60
N ARG A 253 1.96 -38.84 22.54
CA ARG A 253 2.49 -39.02 23.92
C ARG A 253 1.49 -39.49 24.98
N ARG A 254 0.22 -39.72 24.66
CA ARG A 254 -0.83 -40.03 25.65
C ARG A 254 -1.22 -41.52 25.77
N ALA A 255 -0.57 -42.45 25.07
CA ALA A 255 -1.03 -43.85 24.98
C ALA A 255 -0.24 -44.92 25.75
N SER A 256 0.87 -44.66 26.47
CA SER A 256 1.57 -45.79 27.13
C SER A 256 2.19 -45.57 28.51
N THR A 257 1.88 -44.46 29.20
CA THR A 257 2.34 -44.26 30.60
C THR A 257 1.19 -44.25 31.62
N SER A 258 0.07 -44.87 31.26
CA SER A 258 -0.96 -45.28 32.21
C SER A 258 -0.85 -46.79 32.46
N LEU A 259 0.07 -47.19 33.34
CA LEU A 259 -0.16 -48.26 34.32
C LEU A 259 0.88 -48.14 35.44
N LYS A 260 0.33 -47.95 36.63
CA LYS A 260 0.91 -47.63 37.94
C LYS A 260 1.75 -48.80 38.52
N VAL A 261 2.86 -48.50 39.21
CA VAL A 261 3.09 -48.66 40.67
C VAL A 261 3.06 -50.10 41.20
N ASN A 262 4.20 -50.60 41.72
CA ASN A 262 4.41 -50.80 43.16
C ASN A 262 5.90 -51.09 43.49
N PRO A 263 6.44 -50.67 44.65
CA PRO A 263 7.77 -51.02 45.12
C PRO A 263 7.72 -52.18 46.13
N GLU A 264 8.63 -53.14 45.96
CA GLU A 264 9.47 -53.81 46.98
C GLU A 264 10.51 -54.66 46.24
#